data_AF-A0A4U0VBI2-F1
#
_entry.id   AF-A0A4U0VBI2-F1
#
_cell.length_a   1.000
_cell.length_b   1.000
_cell.length_c   1.000
_cell.angle_alpha   90.00
_cell.angle_beta   90.00
_cell.angle_gamma   90.00
#
_symmetry.space_group_name_H-M   'P 1'
#
loop_
_entity.id
_entity.type
_entity.pdbx_description
1 polymer ?
#
loop_
_entity_poly.entity_id
_entity_poly.type
_entity_poly.pdbx_seq_one_letter_code
_entity_poly.pdbx_strand_id
1 'polypeptide(L)'
;MLGQTFHSFPGKLSTSFESDVFDWDTRSAFNPVRQDIKGRSSEELCRAFPKHLLREIQPVLKTGHGLLEARVRPQLESVSACLDTLIIVSDVDEEYQGQQLLDVIADLPAPFRDNNKQLKRSGYYVQKAFADNGTLAGVNLTEIGVHGWKMDKFKFLPQVSRAWRMRPEKR
;
A
#
# COMPACT_ATOMS: atom_id res chain seq x y z
N MET A 1 64.82 15.34 -5.79
CA MET A 1 64.23 14.17 -5.11
C MET A 1 62.72 14.25 -5.23
N LEU A 2 62.08 13.07 -5.32
CA LEU A 2 60.63 12.81 -5.52
C LEU A 2 60.17 12.81 -6.99
N GLY A 3 60.64 11.80 -7.73
CA GLY A 3 59.92 11.27 -8.89
C GLY A 3 58.91 10.23 -8.39
N GLN A 4 57.63 10.40 -8.75
CA GLN A 4 56.57 9.44 -8.45
C GLN A 4 56.66 8.29 -9.45
N THR A 5 57.03 7.11 -8.96
CA THR A 5 56.90 5.85 -9.68
C THR A 5 55.47 5.33 -9.54
N PHE A 6 54.74 5.32 -10.65
CA PHE A 6 53.47 4.61 -10.76
C PHE A 6 53.74 3.10 -10.71
N HIS A 7 53.40 2.47 -9.59
CA HIS A 7 53.33 1.02 -9.52
C HIS A 7 52.02 0.56 -10.18
N SER A 8 52.18 -0.15 -11.29
CA SER A 8 51.11 -0.95 -11.89
C SER A 8 50.75 -2.07 -10.91
N PHE A 9 49.53 -2.03 -10.37
CA PHE A 9 48.97 -3.12 -9.59
C PHE A 9 48.52 -4.23 -10.54
N PRO A 10 49.01 -5.48 -10.40
CA PRO A 10 48.48 -6.61 -11.15
C PRO A 10 47.23 -7.13 -10.45
N GLY A 11 46.15 -6.35 -10.49
CA GLY A 11 44.84 -6.80 -10.04
C GLY A 11 44.05 -7.32 -11.23
N LYS A 12 44.02 -8.65 -11.42
CA LYS A 12 43.05 -9.28 -12.34
C LYS A 12 41.65 -8.82 -11.93
N LEU A 13 40.92 -8.21 -12.86
CA LEU A 13 39.49 -7.96 -12.71
C LEU A 13 38.81 -9.33 -12.62
N SER A 14 38.37 -9.74 -11.43
CA SER A 14 37.58 -10.96 -11.27
C SER A 14 36.21 -10.73 -11.91
N THR A 15 36.08 -11.17 -13.15
CA THR A 15 34.80 -11.28 -13.83
C THR A 15 34.03 -12.47 -13.27
N SER A 16 33.49 -12.31 -12.06
CA SER A 16 32.47 -13.20 -11.52
C SER A 16 31.71 -12.41 -10.45
N PHE A 17 30.70 -11.66 -10.87
CA PHE A 17 29.53 -11.53 -10.01
C PHE A 17 28.85 -12.89 -10.05
N GLU A 18 29.37 -13.80 -9.23
CA GLU A 18 28.66 -15.03 -8.91
C GLU A 18 27.38 -14.57 -8.23
N SER A 19 26.27 -14.62 -8.98
CA SER A 19 24.97 -14.33 -8.41
C SER A 19 24.77 -15.36 -7.31
N ASP A 20 24.61 -14.91 -6.06
CA ASP A 20 24.15 -15.75 -4.96
C ASP A 20 22.70 -16.20 -5.26
N VAL A 21 22.55 -17.10 -6.22
CA VAL A 21 21.32 -17.81 -6.50
C VAL A 21 21.29 -18.91 -5.46
N PHE A 22 20.31 -18.82 -4.56
CA PHE A 22 20.04 -19.89 -3.62
C PHE A 22 19.81 -21.19 -4.42
N ASP A 23 20.69 -22.18 -4.24
CA ASP A 23 20.71 -23.46 -4.96
C ASP A 23 19.80 -24.52 -4.33
N TRP A 24 19.17 -24.18 -3.21
CA TRP A 24 18.30 -25.06 -2.46
C TRP A 24 16.82 -24.72 -2.70
N ASP A 25 16.02 -25.78 -2.73
CA ASP A 25 14.58 -25.72 -2.93
C ASP A 25 13.91 -25.00 -1.73
N THR A 26 13.55 -23.73 -1.88
CA THR A 26 12.81 -23.00 -0.86
C THR A 26 11.37 -23.51 -0.83
N ARG A 27 11.03 -24.37 0.13
CA ARG A 27 9.63 -24.73 0.40
C ARG A 27 9.03 -23.73 1.37
N SER A 28 7.95 -23.08 0.97
CA SER A 28 7.16 -22.29 1.91
C SER A 28 6.65 -23.22 3.02
N ALA A 29 6.88 -22.85 4.29
CA ALA A 29 6.27 -23.53 5.43
C ALA A 29 4.74 -23.32 5.48
N PHE A 30 4.19 -22.50 4.57
CA PHE A 30 2.76 -22.28 4.44
C PHE A 30 2.08 -23.51 3.84
N ASN A 31 1.45 -24.31 4.70
CA ASN A 31 0.48 -25.32 4.29
C ASN A 31 -0.90 -24.66 4.18
N PRO A 32 -1.41 -24.37 2.97
CA PRO A 32 -2.71 -23.71 2.83
C PRO A 32 -3.81 -24.59 3.42
N VAL A 33 -4.65 -24.00 4.28
CA VAL A 33 -5.84 -24.66 4.80
C VAL A 33 -6.78 -24.94 3.63
N ARG A 34 -7.01 -26.21 3.33
CA ARG A 34 -7.98 -26.62 2.31
C ARG A 34 -9.37 -26.64 2.95
N GLN A 35 -10.29 -25.86 2.39
CA GLN A 35 -11.68 -25.84 2.80
C GLN A 35 -12.58 -26.19 1.62
N ASP A 36 -13.67 -26.91 1.89
CA ASP A 36 -14.77 -27.01 0.94
C ASP A 36 -15.55 -25.69 0.95
N ILE A 37 -15.51 -24.98 -0.17
CA ILE A 37 -16.10 -23.65 -0.34
C ILE A 37 -17.59 -23.76 -0.72
N LYS A 38 -18.04 -24.92 -1.20
CA LYS A 38 -19.36 -25.04 -1.83
C LYS A 38 -20.48 -24.79 -0.81
N GLY A 39 -21.29 -23.76 -1.08
CA GLY A 39 -22.46 -23.42 -0.27
C GLY A 39 -22.13 -22.77 1.08
N ARG A 40 -20.87 -22.42 1.34
CA ARG A 40 -20.48 -21.74 2.59
C ARG A 40 -20.52 -20.24 2.44
N SER A 41 -21.00 -19.58 3.49
CA SER A 41 -20.94 -18.12 3.63
C SER A 41 -19.52 -17.64 3.95
N SER A 42 -19.23 -16.36 3.68
CA SER A 42 -17.94 -15.75 4.05
C SER A 42 -17.66 -15.86 5.55
N GLU A 43 -18.69 -15.72 6.39
CA GLU A 43 -18.60 -15.89 7.85
C GLU A 43 -18.05 -17.28 8.22
N GLU A 44 -18.57 -18.34 7.58
CA GLU A 44 -18.15 -19.72 7.83
C GLU A 44 -16.72 -20.00 7.37
N LEU A 45 -16.32 -19.42 6.23
CA LEU A 45 -14.96 -19.52 5.73
C LEU A 45 -13.98 -18.78 6.65
N CYS A 46 -14.36 -17.60 7.13
CA CYS A 46 -13.55 -16.78 8.03
C CYS A 46 -13.35 -17.40 9.42
N ARG A 47 -14.12 -18.42 9.83
CA ARG A 47 -13.89 -19.13 11.10
C ARG A 47 -12.53 -19.83 11.18
N ALA A 48 -11.96 -20.24 10.05
CA ALA A 48 -10.61 -20.82 10.04
C ALA A 48 -9.50 -19.78 9.85
N PHE A 49 -9.86 -18.51 9.63
CA PHE A 49 -8.86 -17.45 9.53
C PHE A 49 -8.16 -17.31 10.89
N PRO A 50 -6.82 -17.34 10.95
CA PRO A 50 -6.07 -17.34 12.19
C PRO A 50 -6.04 -15.93 12.83
N LYS A 51 -7.17 -15.47 13.36
CA LYS A 51 -7.34 -14.12 13.95
C LYS A 51 -6.33 -13.79 15.07
N HIS A 52 -5.76 -14.81 15.73
CA HIS A 52 -4.72 -14.60 16.74
C HIS A 52 -3.46 -13.95 16.15
N LEU A 53 -3.14 -14.16 14.86
CA LEU A 53 -2.02 -13.50 14.18
C LEU A 53 -2.24 -12.00 14.00
N LEU A 54 -3.51 -11.56 13.92
CA LEU A 54 -3.84 -10.13 13.86
C LEU A 54 -3.52 -9.40 15.17
N ARG A 55 -3.12 -10.09 16.25
CA ARG A 55 -2.63 -9.43 17.47
C ARG A 55 -1.29 -8.74 17.25
N GLU A 56 -0.46 -9.30 16.37
CA GLU A 56 0.89 -8.81 16.06
C GLU A 56 0.90 -8.08 14.72
N ILE A 57 0.02 -8.47 13.79
CA ILE A 57 -0.03 -7.89 12.45
C ILE A 57 -1.16 -6.86 12.34
N GLN A 58 -0.85 -5.70 11.74
CA GLN A 58 -1.85 -4.70 11.35
C GLN A 58 -2.02 -4.68 9.81
N PRO A 59 -3.08 -5.31 9.26
CA PRO A 59 -3.36 -5.24 7.83
C PRO A 59 -3.76 -3.83 7.39
N VAL A 60 -3.21 -3.39 6.25
CA VAL A 60 -3.54 -2.12 5.62
C VAL A 60 -3.84 -2.34 4.14
N LEU A 61 -5.04 -1.97 3.69
CA LEU A 61 -5.41 -1.97 2.28
C LEU A 61 -5.19 -0.56 1.72
N LYS A 62 -4.19 -0.41 0.85
CA LYS A 62 -3.94 0.83 0.11
C LYS A 62 -4.79 0.88 -1.16
N THR A 63 -5.51 1.98 -1.36
CA THR A 63 -6.36 2.23 -2.52
C THR A 63 -6.34 3.71 -2.94
N GLY A 64 -7.24 4.10 -3.84
CA GLY A 64 -7.60 5.48 -4.18
C GLY A 64 -9.03 5.53 -4.72
N HIS A 65 -9.62 6.72 -4.79
CA HIS A 65 -11.04 6.89 -5.17
C HIS A 65 -11.40 6.21 -6.50
N GLY A 66 -10.54 6.31 -7.52
CA GLY A 66 -10.80 5.72 -8.83
C GLY A 66 -10.81 4.18 -8.87
N LEU A 67 -10.58 3.50 -7.74
CA LEU A 67 -10.42 2.05 -7.66
C LEU A 67 -11.43 1.37 -6.70
N LEU A 68 -12.45 2.09 -6.22
CA LEU A 68 -13.45 1.55 -5.28
C LEU A 68 -14.12 0.28 -5.82
N GLU A 69 -14.84 0.40 -6.94
CA GLU A 69 -15.57 -0.73 -7.52
C GLU A 69 -14.65 -1.83 -8.07
N ALA A 70 -13.53 -1.42 -8.66
CA ALA A 70 -12.63 -2.34 -9.38
C ALA A 70 -11.67 -3.10 -8.45
N ARG A 71 -11.37 -2.57 -7.26
CA ARG A 71 -10.38 -3.17 -6.34
C ARG A 71 -10.83 -3.23 -4.90
N VAL A 72 -11.45 -2.18 -4.34
CA VAL A 72 -11.86 -2.19 -2.93
C VAL A 72 -12.96 -3.20 -2.70
N ARG A 73 -14.05 -3.15 -3.49
CA ARG A 73 -15.17 -4.09 -3.36
C ARG A 73 -14.73 -5.56 -3.45
N PRO A 74 -14.00 -6.01 -4.49
CA PRO A 74 -13.52 -7.39 -4.53
C PRO A 74 -12.64 -7.77 -3.33
N GLN A 75 -11.81 -6.85 -2.82
CA GLN A 75 -10.97 -7.12 -1.64
C GLN A 75 -11.80 -7.32 -0.38
N LEU A 76 -12.80 -6.47 -0.15
CA LEU A 76 -13.72 -6.57 0.99
C LEU A 76 -14.60 -7.82 0.91
N GLU A 77 -15.03 -8.22 -0.29
CA GLU A 77 -15.87 -9.40 -0.51
C GLU A 77 -15.09 -10.73 -0.50
N SER A 78 -13.74 -10.68 -0.55
CA SER A 78 -12.90 -11.89 -0.63
C SER A 78 -11.73 -11.90 0.36
N VAL A 79 -10.52 -11.55 -0.08
CA VAL A 79 -9.25 -11.74 0.62
C VAL A 79 -9.24 -11.03 1.98
N SER A 80 -9.85 -9.85 2.04
CA SER A 80 -9.86 -9.01 3.23
C SER A 80 -11.12 -9.19 4.07
N ALA A 81 -12.07 -10.03 3.64
CA ALA A 81 -13.37 -10.20 4.31
C ALA A 81 -13.24 -10.65 5.77
N CYS A 82 -12.19 -11.41 6.09
CA CYS A 82 -11.94 -11.94 7.44
C CYS A 82 -11.13 -11.00 8.34
N LEU A 83 -10.68 -9.85 7.82
CA LEU A 83 -9.81 -8.89 8.52
C LEU A 83 -10.65 -7.86 9.28
N ASP A 84 -11.05 -8.21 10.49
CA ASP A 84 -11.85 -7.34 11.38
C ASP A 84 -11.14 -6.05 11.84
N THR A 85 -9.83 -5.98 11.65
CA THR A 85 -8.99 -4.83 12.02
C THR A 85 -8.38 -4.13 10.80
N LEU A 86 -8.89 -4.39 9.59
CA LEU A 86 -8.39 -3.77 8.36
C LEU A 86 -8.43 -2.24 8.44
N ILE A 87 -7.31 -1.59 8.12
CA ILE A 87 -7.27 -0.15 7.88
C ILE A 87 -7.24 0.07 6.37
N ILE A 88 -8.15 0.89 5.84
CA ILE A 88 -8.16 1.25 4.41
C ILE A 88 -7.62 2.68 4.26
N VAL A 89 -6.58 2.83 3.46
CA VAL A 89 -5.92 4.12 3.22
C VAL A 89 -6.07 4.52 1.75
N SER A 90 -6.36 5.79 1.51
CA SER A 90 -6.73 6.35 0.22
C SER A 90 -6.01 7.70 -0.03
N ASP A 91 -6.32 8.34 -1.16
CA ASP A 91 -5.95 9.72 -1.50
C ASP A 91 -7.04 10.74 -1.16
N VAL A 92 -8.16 10.29 -0.57
CA VAL A 92 -9.28 11.12 -0.13
C VAL A 92 -9.99 10.43 1.04
N ASP A 93 -10.54 11.22 1.96
CA ASP A 93 -11.39 10.71 3.02
C ASP A 93 -12.78 10.43 2.44
N GLU A 94 -13.24 9.18 2.54
CA GLU A 94 -14.55 8.77 2.06
C GLU A 94 -15.05 7.52 2.80
N GLU A 95 -16.35 7.25 2.69
CA GLU A 95 -16.95 6.02 3.19
C GLU A 95 -17.41 5.15 2.02
N TYR A 96 -17.06 3.87 2.05
CA TYR A 96 -17.46 2.90 1.03
C TYR A 96 -17.89 1.59 1.68
N GLN A 97 -19.13 1.16 1.44
CA GLN A 97 -19.71 -0.06 2.02
C GLN A 97 -19.56 -0.14 3.56
N GLY A 98 -19.73 0.98 4.26
CA GLY A 98 -19.58 1.07 5.72
C GLY A 98 -18.12 1.04 6.22
N GLN A 99 -17.14 1.03 5.32
CA GLN A 99 -15.72 1.12 5.66
C GLN A 99 -15.21 2.55 5.45
N GLN A 100 -14.40 3.03 6.41
CA GLN A 100 -13.73 4.33 6.31
C GLN A 100 -12.45 4.21 5.50
N LEU A 101 -12.32 5.05 4.47
CA LEU A 101 -11.12 5.21 3.66
C LEU A 101 -10.43 6.50 4.09
N LEU A 102 -9.17 6.40 4.48
CA LEU A 102 -8.44 7.50 5.13
C LEU A 102 -7.48 8.19 4.17
N ASP A 103 -7.59 9.52 4.00
CA ASP A 103 -6.63 10.36 3.26
C ASP A 103 -5.30 10.42 4.02
N VAL A 104 -4.39 9.49 3.71
CA VAL A 104 -3.05 9.47 4.31
C VAL A 104 -2.12 10.50 3.67
N ILE A 105 -2.49 11.11 2.54
CA ILE A 105 -1.69 12.20 1.95
C ILE A 105 -1.88 13.48 2.78
N ALA A 106 -3.06 13.66 3.38
CA ALA A 106 -3.30 14.76 4.33
C ALA A 106 -2.39 14.71 5.56
N ASP A 107 -1.92 13.52 5.96
CA ASP A 107 -1.01 13.33 7.09
C ASP A 107 0.45 13.76 6.79
N LEU A 108 0.79 14.07 5.53
CA LEU A 108 2.11 14.58 5.19
C LEU A 108 2.34 15.97 5.81
N PRO A 109 3.58 16.31 6.23
CA PRO A 109 3.90 17.64 6.75
C PRO A 109 3.49 18.73 5.76
N ALA A 110 2.77 19.76 6.23
CA ALA A 110 2.27 20.84 5.39
C ALA A 110 3.35 21.48 4.49
N PRO A 111 4.58 21.79 5.00
CA PRO A 111 5.63 22.35 4.14
C PRO A 111 6.04 21.43 2.98
N PHE A 112 5.99 20.11 3.17
CA PHE A 112 6.24 19.16 2.09
C PHE A 112 5.07 19.12 1.13
N ARG A 113 3.86 18.89 1.64
CA ARG A 113 2.63 18.73 0.85
C ARG A 113 2.41 19.94 -0.06
N ASP A 114 2.51 21.15 0.51
CA ASP A 114 2.13 22.40 -0.17
C ASP A 114 3.19 22.91 -1.13
N ASN A 115 4.46 22.47 -1.00
CA ASN A 115 5.54 22.84 -1.92
C ASN A 115 5.85 21.74 -2.95
N ASN A 116 5.28 20.54 -2.81
CA ASN A 116 5.57 19.43 -3.71
C ASN A 116 4.86 19.59 -5.06
N LYS A 117 5.62 19.97 -6.08
CA LYS A 117 5.13 20.14 -7.47
C LYS A 117 4.55 18.85 -8.05
N GLN A 118 5.06 17.68 -7.67
CA GLN A 118 4.57 16.40 -8.19
C GLN A 118 3.20 16.06 -7.60
N LEU A 119 2.96 16.38 -6.33
CA LEU A 119 1.65 16.22 -5.69
C LEU A 119 0.61 17.19 -6.27
N LYS A 120 1.00 18.44 -6.55
CA LYS A 120 0.12 19.38 -7.26
C LYS A 120 -0.26 18.86 -8.65
N ARG A 121 0.72 18.37 -9.41
CA ARG A 121 0.54 17.83 -10.77
C ARG A 121 -0.19 16.49 -10.83
N SER A 122 -0.34 15.78 -9.71
CA SER A 122 -1.12 14.54 -9.68
C SER A 122 -2.63 14.78 -9.59
N GLY A 123 -3.05 16.03 -9.33
CA GLY A 123 -4.45 16.40 -9.15
C GLY A 123 -4.99 16.16 -7.73
N TYR A 124 -4.12 15.93 -6.74
CA TYR A 124 -4.54 15.68 -5.34
C TYR A 124 -5.49 16.77 -4.80
N TYR A 125 -5.10 18.04 -4.95
CA TYR A 125 -5.90 19.17 -4.46
C TYR A 125 -7.19 19.37 -5.26
N VAL A 126 -7.19 19.01 -6.55
CA VAL A 126 -8.40 19.05 -7.38
C VAL A 126 -9.37 17.99 -6.88
N GLN A 127 -8.92 16.74 -6.74
CA GLN A 127 -9.73 15.65 -6.18
C GLN A 127 -10.29 16.02 -4.80
N LYS A 128 -9.46 16.58 -3.91
CA LYS A 128 -9.87 17.01 -2.58
C LYS A 128 -10.97 18.08 -2.62
N ALA A 129 -10.85 19.06 -3.51
CA ALA A 129 -11.89 20.08 -3.67
C ALA A 129 -13.23 19.49 -4.16
N PHE A 130 -13.22 18.50 -5.04
CA PHE A 130 -14.45 17.79 -5.45
C PHE A 130 -15.05 16.96 -4.31
N ALA A 131 -14.20 16.36 -3.48
CA ALA A 131 -14.61 15.59 -2.30
C ALA A 131 -15.24 16.49 -1.23
N ASP A 132 -14.59 17.61 -0.90
CA ASP A 132 -15.09 18.61 0.06
C ASP A 132 -16.43 19.22 -0.40
N ASN A 133 -16.64 19.31 -1.72
CA ASN A 133 -17.90 19.76 -2.32
C ASN A 133 -18.94 18.63 -2.50
N GLY A 134 -18.64 17.39 -2.15
CA GLY A 134 -19.56 16.24 -2.29
C GLY A 134 -19.90 15.86 -3.74
N THR A 135 -19.05 16.23 -4.71
CA THR A 135 -19.31 16.05 -6.16
C THR A 135 -18.42 14.98 -6.81
N LEU A 136 -17.66 14.25 -6.00
CA LEU A 136 -16.68 13.25 -6.47
C LEU A 136 -17.33 12.10 -7.27
N ALA A 137 -18.52 11.63 -6.86
CA ALA A 137 -19.19 10.45 -7.41
C ALA A 137 -19.73 10.59 -8.86
N GLY A 138 -19.58 11.75 -9.50
CA GLY A 138 -20.06 12.00 -10.86
C GLY A 138 -18.99 12.48 -11.84
N VAL A 139 -17.72 12.50 -11.41
CA VAL A 139 -16.64 13.15 -12.17
C VAL A 139 -15.66 12.13 -12.70
N ASN A 140 -15.34 12.22 -14.00
CA ASN A 140 -14.21 11.50 -14.55
C ASN A 140 -12.90 12.18 -14.10
N LEU A 141 -12.33 11.69 -13.01
CA LEU A 141 -11.08 12.19 -12.43
C LEU A 141 -9.94 12.32 -13.46
N THR A 142 -9.85 11.39 -14.43
CA THR A 142 -8.78 11.45 -15.44
C THR A 142 -8.95 12.63 -16.39
N GLU A 143 -10.19 12.95 -16.78
CA GLU A 143 -10.50 14.07 -17.69
C GLU A 143 -10.19 15.43 -17.05
N ILE A 144 -10.35 15.55 -15.74
CA ILE A 144 -10.02 16.76 -14.98
C ILE A 144 -8.57 16.78 -14.46
N GLY A 145 -7.71 15.91 -14.98
CA GLY A 145 -6.26 15.91 -14.70
C GLY A 145 -5.85 15.25 -13.39
N VAL A 146 -6.73 14.48 -12.76
CA VAL A 146 -6.42 13.69 -11.56
C VAL A 146 -5.90 12.31 -11.99
N HIS A 147 -4.69 12.00 -11.54
CA HIS A 147 -4.00 10.75 -11.85
C HIS A 147 -3.66 10.00 -10.57
N GLY A 148 -4.61 9.20 -10.08
CA GLY A 148 -4.50 8.42 -8.83
C GLY A 148 -3.18 7.68 -8.66
N TRP A 149 -2.72 6.98 -9.71
CA TRP A 149 -1.46 6.22 -9.68
C TRP A 149 -0.22 7.08 -9.40
N LYS A 150 -0.23 8.38 -9.76
CA LYS A 150 0.88 9.31 -9.44
C LYS A 150 0.92 9.64 -7.95
N MET A 151 -0.20 9.45 -7.23
CA MET A 151 -0.32 9.72 -5.80
C MET A 151 0.15 8.56 -4.92
N ASP A 152 0.21 7.34 -5.46
CA ASP A 152 0.48 6.12 -4.67
C ASP A 152 1.85 6.11 -3.99
N LYS A 153 2.84 6.82 -4.54
CA LYS A 153 4.17 7.00 -3.91
C LYS A 153 4.13 7.85 -2.64
N PHE A 154 3.13 8.73 -2.51
CA PHE A 154 2.98 9.60 -1.34
C PHE A 154 2.25 8.92 -0.18
N LYS A 155 1.62 7.77 -0.42
CA LYS A 155 0.82 7.05 0.58
C LYS A 155 1.65 6.13 1.48
N PHE A 156 2.83 5.66 1.05
CA PHE A 156 3.57 4.59 1.73
C PHE A 156 4.06 4.93 3.14
N LEU A 157 4.73 6.06 3.35
CA LEU A 157 5.17 6.44 4.69
C LEU A 157 4.01 6.87 5.59
N PRO A 158 3.08 7.74 5.15
CA PRO A 158 2.01 8.16 6.04
C PRO A 158 1.03 7.04 6.38
N GLN A 159 0.81 6.03 5.51
CA GLN A 159 -0.01 4.88 5.89
C GLN A 159 0.61 4.08 7.05
N VAL A 160 1.95 3.93 7.08
CA VAL A 160 2.64 3.22 8.17
C VAL A 160 2.49 4.01 9.47
N SER A 161 2.75 5.31 9.43
CA SER A 161 2.58 6.20 10.58
C SER A 161 1.12 6.30 11.05
N ARG A 162 0.15 6.24 10.13
CA ARG A 162 -1.30 6.23 10.45
C ARG A 162 -1.70 4.92 11.11
N ALA A 163 -1.30 3.78 10.54
CA ALA A 163 -1.58 2.47 11.11
C ALA A 163 -0.99 2.32 12.51
N TRP A 164 0.27 2.74 12.71
CA TRP A 164 0.92 2.74 14.02
C TRP A 164 0.19 3.59 15.05
N ARG A 165 -0.24 4.81 14.68
CA ARG A 165 -1.01 5.69 15.59
C ARG A 165 -2.39 5.15 15.94
N MET A 166 -3.07 4.49 15.00
CA MET A 166 -4.40 3.94 15.23
C MET A 166 -4.37 2.64 16.04
N ARG A 167 -3.25 1.91 15.99
CA ARG A 167 -3.12 0.56 16.54
C ARG A 167 -1.79 0.39 17.28
N PRO A 168 -1.47 1.24 18.28
CA PRO A 168 -0.19 1.21 18.98
C PRO A 168 0.02 -0.07 19.81
N GLU A 169 -1.04 -0.86 20.02
CA GLU A 169 -0.99 -2.15 20.71
C GLU A 169 -0.41 -3.28 19.86
N LYS A 170 -0.37 -3.13 18.54
CA LYS A 170 0.22 -4.10 17.60
C LYS A 170 1.75 -3.93 17.65
N ARG A 171 2.48 -5.02 17.83
CA ARG A 171 3.94 -5.03 18.03
C ARG A 171 4.67 -5.60 16.84
#